data_AF-A0A925PCS0-F1
#
_entry.id   AF-A0A925PCS0-F1
#
_cell.length_a   1.000
_cell.length_b   1.000
_cell.length_c   1.000
_cell.angle_alpha   90.00
_cell.angle_beta   90.00
_cell.angle_gamma   90.00
#
_symmetry.space_group_name_H-M   'P 1'
#
loop_
_entity.id
_entity.type
_entity.pdbx_description
1 polymer ?
#
loop_
_entity_poly.entity_id
_entity_poly.type
_entity_poly.pdbx_seq_one_letter_code
_entity_poly.pdbx_strand_id
1 'polypeptide(L)'
;MLGFHLIWTRGRARLAAPFAWGRSFGPALALVLLASLGASPAYADLKLCNTTASRVGVAIGYKDAEGWATEGWWNIASHTCETLLKGVLIGRFYYIHAVDYDRGGEWAGTLYMCTDDKSFTVRDTKECVKRGYKRTGFFEVDTGEERDWTVRLTDPEGEAKSQ
;
A
#
# COMPACT_ATOMS: atom_id res chain seq x y z
N MET A 1 61.19 26.71 -42.12
CA MET A 1 60.17 25.86 -41.50
C MET A 1 59.39 25.19 -42.62
N LEU A 2 59.50 23.86 -42.69
CA LEU A 2 58.62 22.86 -43.35
C LEU A 2 58.03 23.26 -44.71
N GLY A 3 58.39 22.70 -45.87
CA GLY A 3 58.77 21.31 -46.15
C GLY A 3 57.67 20.65 -47.01
N PHE A 4 58.09 20.02 -48.11
CA PHE A 4 57.38 19.06 -48.97
C PHE A 4 56.71 19.52 -50.28
N HIS A 5 57.62 19.59 -51.25
CA HIS A 5 57.56 19.22 -52.65
C HIS A 5 56.65 18.05 -53.11
N LEU A 6 56.28 18.15 -54.39
CA LEU A 6 56.18 17.12 -55.45
C LEU A 6 54.89 16.31 -55.64
N ILE A 7 54.07 16.82 -56.57
CA ILE A 7 53.70 16.19 -57.86
C ILE A 7 53.72 14.65 -57.90
N TRP A 8 52.55 14.05 -58.19
CA TRP A 8 52.52 12.89 -59.10
C TRP A 8 51.28 12.89 -60.00
N THR A 9 51.54 12.41 -61.21
CA THR A 9 50.74 12.43 -62.43
C THR A 9 49.88 11.17 -62.59
N ARG A 10 48.77 11.33 -63.33
CA ARG A 10 48.05 10.35 -64.19
C ARG A 10 48.31 8.84 -63.97
N GLY A 11 47.23 8.09 -63.76
CA GLY A 11 47.18 6.64 -63.96
C GLY A 11 45.78 6.16 -64.33
N ARG A 12 45.68 5.37 -65.40
CA ARG A 12 44.48 4.92 -66.12
C ARG A 12 43.85 3.63 -65.54
N ALA A 13 42.57 3.48 -65.88
CA ALA A 13 41.90 2.25 -66.35
C ALA A 13 41.47 1.15 -65.35
N ARG A 14 40.14 1.02 -65.28
CA ARG A 14 39.26 -0.16 -65.41
C ARG A 14 39.92 -1.54 -65.29
N LEU A 15 39.37 -2.37 -64.41
CA LEU A 15 39.01 -3.77 -64.71
C LEU A 15 37.77 -4.17 -63.88
N ALA A 16 36.77 -4.70 -64.56
CA ALA A 16 35.62 -5.38 -63.99
C ALA A 16 35.97 -6.86 -63.77
N ALA A 17 35.43 -7.49 -62.72
CA ALA A 17 35.14 -8.92 -62.74
C ALA A 17 34.15 -9.33 -61.63
N PRO A 18 33.35 -10.39 -61.85
CA PRO A 18 32.18 -10.75 -61.09
C PRO A 18 32.52 -11.82 -60.04
N PHE A 19 31.70 -11.98 -59.01
CA PHE A 19 31.10 -13.28 -58.68
C PHE A 19 30.24 -13.14 -57.43
N ALA A 20 28.97 -13.52 -57.58
CA ALA A 20 28.08 -13.75 -56.46
C ALA A 20 28.66 -14.89 -55.60
N TRP A 21 28.84 -14.63 -54.31
CA TRP A 21 28.89 -15.70 -53.31
C TRP A 21 27.71 -15.51 -52.39
N GLY A 22 26.68 -16.32 -52.61
CA GLY A 22 25.50 -16.37 -51.76
C GLY A 22 25.91 -16.66 -50.33
N ARG A 23 25.62 -15.72 -49.43
CA ARG A 23 25.63 -15.99 -48.00
C ARG A 23 24.19 -16.26 -47.59
N SER A 24 23.93 -17.54 -47.40
CA SER A 24 22.67 -18.14 -46.97
C SER A 24 22.01 -17.31 -45.87
N PHE A 25 20.74 -16.96 -46.09
CA PHE A 25 19.85 -16.45 -45.06
C PHE A 25 19.70 -17.54 -43.98
N GLY A 26 20.33 -17.34 -42.83
CA GLY A 26 20.01 -18.13 -41.64
C GLY A 26 18.69 -17.61 -41.05
N PRO A 27 17.70 -18.47 -40.73
CA PRO A 27 16.53 -18.03 -40.02
C PRO A 27 16.92 -17.87 -38.55
N ALA A 28 17.31 -16.65 -38.15
CA ALA A 28 17.35 -16.29 -36.75
C ALA A 28 15.90 -16.07 -36.28
N LEU A 29 15.21 -17.16 -35.96
CA LEU A 29 13.92 -17.12 -35.28
C LEU A 29 14.16 -16.64 -33.84
N ALA A 30 14.20 -15.33 -33.63
CA ALA A 30 14.19 -14.75 -32.30
C ALA A 30 12.78 -14.94 -31.70
N LEU A 31 12.60 -16.01 -30.92
CA LEU A 31 11.43 -16.18 -30.06
C LEU A 31 11.48 -15.11 -28.97
N VAL A 32 10.77 -14.00 -29.19
CA VAL A 32 10.44 -13.05 -28.12
C VAL A 32 9.28 -13.67 -27.32
N LEU A 33 9.62 -14.45 -26.29
CA LEU A 33 8.68 -14.87 -25.26
C LEU A 33 8.30 -13.64 -24.42
N LEU A 34 7.23 -12.94 -24.81
CA LEU A 34 6.57 -11.96 -23.95
C LEU A 34 5.90 -12.70 -22.78
N ALA A 35 6.62 -12.84 -21.67
CA ALA A 35 6.04 -13.20 -20.40
C ALA A 35 5.22 -12.01 -19.89
N SER A 36 3.92 -12.00 -20.16
CA SER A 36 2.98 -11.11 -19.49
C SER A 36 2.84 -11.58 -18.04
N LEU A 37 3.70 -11.09 -17.15
CA LEU A 37 3.44 -11.16 -15.70
C LEU A 37 2.19 -10.31 -15.44
N GLY A 38 1.07 -10.97 -15.14
CA GLY A 38 -0.15 -10.30 -14.72
C GLY A 38 0.13 -9.49 -13.46
N ALA A 39 0.06 -8.16 -13.57
CA ALA A 39 0.08 -7.30 -12.40
C ALA A 39 -1.20 -7.55 -11.61
N SER A 40 -1.08 -8.11 -10.41
CA SER A 40 -2.19 -8.17 -9.46
C SER A 40 -2.68 -6.75 -9.19
N PRO A 41 -4.01 -6.51 -9.14
CA PRO A 41 -4.51 -5.21 -8.73
C PRO A 41 -3.96 -4.87 -7.35
N ALA A 42 -3.18 -3.79 -7.28
CA ALA A 42 -2.76 -3.21 -6.02
C ALA A 42 -3.98 -2.47 -5.44
N TYR A 43 -4.63 -3.09 -4.45
CA TYR A 43 -5.69 -2.43 -3.71
C TYR A 43 -5.04 -1.45 -2.73
N ALA A 44 -5.38 -0.17 -2.91
CA ALA A 44 -4.99 0.86 -1.97
C ALA A 44 -6.04 0.88 -0.86
N ASP A 45 -5.76 0.25 0.27
CA ASP A 45 -6.73 0.08 1.38
C ASP A 45 -6.03 0.38 2.72
N LEU A 46 -6.82 0.63 3.77
CA LEU A 46 -6.34 0.54 5.15
C LEU A 46 -6.65 -0.84 5.70
N LYS A 47 -5.60 -1.57 6.08
CA LYS A 47 -5.68 -2.91 6.65
C LYS A 47 -5.21 -2.94 8.09
N LEU A 48 -5.75 -3.85 8.87
CA LEU A 48 -5.23 -4.18 10.20
C LEU A 48 -4.90 -5.67 10.25
N CYS A 49 -3.65 -5.95 10.60
CA CYS A 49 -3.16 -7.28 10.89
C CYS A 49 -3.13 -7.50 12.40
N ASN A 50 -3.96 -8.43 12.87
CA ASN A 50 -3.92 -8.89 14.25
C ASN A 50 -2.76 -9.89 14.39
N THR A 51 -1.68 -9.48 15.04
CA THR A 51 -0.53 -10.36 15.28
C THR A 51 -0.58 -11.06 16.64
N THR A 52 -1.60 -10.77 17.44
CA THR A 52 -1.84 -11.38 18.74
C THR A 52 -2.39 -12.80 18.60
N ALA A 53 -2.36 -13.54 19.72
CA ALA A 53 -2.97 -14.87 19.80
C ALA A 53 -4.50 -14.84 19.96
N SER A 54 -5.09 -13.70 20.33
CA SER A 54 -6.52 -13.56 20.59
C SER A 54 -7.30 -13.11 19.35
N ARG A 55 -8.61 -13.30 19.36
CA ARG A 55 -9.53 -12.59 18.47
C ARG A 55 -9.69 -11.15 18.95
N VAL A 56 -9.72 -10.22 18.00
CA VAL A 56 -9.78 -8.80 18.29
C VAL A 56 -10.99 -8.16 17.62
N GLY A 57 -11.75 -7.41 18.40
CA GLY A 57 -12.76 -6.47 17.92
C GLY A 57 -12.12 -5.14 17.56
N VAL A 58 -12.38 -4.60 16.37
CA VAL A 58 -11.80 -3.32 15.93
C VAL A 58 -12.89 -2.34 15.56
N ALA A 59 -12.70 -1.08 15.93
CA ALA A 59 -13.42 0.08 15.41
C ALA A 59 -12.41 1.08 14.81
N ILE A 60 -12.85 1.80 13.78
CA ILE A 60 -12.06 2.83 13.11
C ILE A 60 -12.78 4.18 13.17
N GLY A 61 -12.03 5.25 13.33
CA GLY A 61 -12.46 6.62 13.13
C GLY A 61 -11.62 7.30 12.05
N TYR A 62 -12.27 8.11 11.22
CA TYR A 62 -11.60 8.88 10.18
C TYR A 62 -12.39 10.12 9.81
N LYS A 63 -11.76 11.02 9.05
CA LYS A 63 -12.40 12.20 8.51
C LYS A 63 -12.48 12.09 6.99
N ASP A 64 -13.67 12.29 6.44
CA ASP A 64 -13.92 12.37 5.01
C ASP A 64 -14.53 13.72 4.61
N ALA A 65 -15.08 13.81 3.39
CA ALA A 65 -15.70 15.01 2.87
C ALA A 65 -16.95 15.47 3.66
N GLU A 66 -17.63 14.56 4.35
CA GLU A 66 -18.81 14.84 5.18
C GLU A 66 -18.43 15.16 6.63
N GLY A 67 -17.17 14.95 7.01
CA GLY A 67 -16.63 15.21 8.33
C GLY A 67 -16.21 13.93 9.03
N TRP A 68 -16.40 13.87 10.34
CA TRP A 68 -15.98 12.71 11.13
C TRP A 68 -16.94 11.53 10.97
N ALA A 69 -16.38 10.34 10.79
CA ALA A 69 -17.06 9.06 10.85
C ALA A 69 -16.35 8.11 11.81
N THR A 70 -17.13 7.25 12.45
CA THR A 70 -16.64 6.04 13.09
C THR A 70 -17.42 4.83 12.60
N GLU A 71 -16.71 3.72 12.43
CA GLU A 71 -17.27 2.45 11.97
C GLU A 71 -16.72 1.31 12.84
N GLY A 72 -17.48 0.21 12.91
CA GLY A 72 -17.12 -0.99 13.64
C GLY A 72 -18.27 -2.00 13.64
N TRP A 73 -18.19 -3.14 14.29
CA TRP A 73 -16.98 -3.79 14.75
C TRP A 73 -16.52 -4.79 13.69
N TRP A 74 -15.24 -4.73 13.32
CA TRP A 74 -14.59 -5.86 12.64
C TRP A 74 -14.22 -6.90 13.69
N ASN A 75 -14.38 -8.17 13.35
CA ASN A 75 -13.91 -9.29 14.17
C ASN A 75 -12.75 -9.97 13.44
N ILE A 76 -11.54 -9.73 13.93
CA ILE A 76 -10.31 -10.16 13.27
C ILE A 76 -9.74 -11.33 14.05
N ALA A 77 -9.66 -12.48 13.38
CA ALA A 77 -9.09 -13.67 13.97
C ALA A 77 -7.60 -13.50 14.29
N SER A 78 -7.13 -14.29 15.25
CA SER A 78 -5.72 -14.41 15.58
C SER A 78 -4.84 -14.63 14.34
N HIS A 79 -3.74 -13.90 14.24
CA HIS A 79 -2.77 -13.98 13.15
C HIS A 79 -3.34 -13.76 11.73
N THR A 80 -4.44 -13.01 11.60
CA THR A 80 -5.05 -12.66 10.30
C THR A 80 -5.06 -11.14 10.06
N CYS A 81 -5.31 -10.74 8.82
CA CYS A 81 -5.46 -9.34 8.45
C CYS A 81 -6.82 -9.10 7.80
N GLU A 82 -7.46 -7.98 8.16
CA GLU A 82 -8.72 -7.55 7.56
C GLU A 82 -8.61 -6.12 7.01
N THR A 83 -9.45 -5.83 6.02
CA THR A 83 -9.55 -4.48 5.45
C THR A 83 -10.57 -3.66 6.23
N LEU A 84 -10.11 -2.58 6.87
CA LEU A 84 -10.96 -1.69 7.65
C LEU A 84 -11.59 -0.62 6.78
N LEU A 85 -10.82 -0.04 5.85
CA LEU A 85 -11.32 0.95 4.90
C LEU A 85 -10.86 0.59 3.50
N LYS A 86 -11.80 0.51 2.57
CA LYS A 86 -11.53 0.17 1.17
C LYS A 86 -11.25 1.42 0.35
N GLY A 87 -10.31 1.29 -0.58
CA GLY A 87 -9.97 2.36 -1.50
C GLY A 87 -8.97 3.36 -0.94
N VAL A 88 -8.49 4.20 -1.86
CA VAL A 88 -7.35 5.11 -1.64
C VAL A 88 -7.57 5.95 -0.39
N LEU A 89 -6.59 5.93 0.50
CA LEU A 89 -6.59 6.77 1.69
C LEU A 89 -6.44 8.24 1.30
N ILE A 90 -7.34 9.06 1.81
CA ILE A 90 -7.37 10.51 1.58
C ILE A 90 -6.96 11.30 2.83
N GLY A 91 -6.90 10.64 3.98
CA GLY A 91 -6.45 11.21 5.23
C GLY A 91 -5.02 10.79 5.55
N ARG A 92 -4.32 11.63 6.31
CA ARG A 92 -3.05 11.27 6.95
C ARG A 92 -3.24 10.52 8.26
N PHE A 93 -4.29 10.88 9.01
CA PHE A 93 -4.54 10.33 10.33
C PHE A 93 -5.81 9.50 10.33
N TYR A 94 -5.68 8.28 10.83
CA TYR A 94 -6.78 7.36 11.10
C TYR A 94 -6.73 6.98 12.57
N TYR A 95 -7.87 6.64 13.14
CA TYR A 95 -8.01 6.41 14.57
C TYR A 95 -8.53 5.01 14.78
N ILE A 96 -7.90 4.24 15.65
CA ILE A 96 -8.29 2.85 15.89
C ILE A 96 -8.56 2.64 17.37
N HIS A 97 -9.60 1.86 17.64
CA HIS A 97 -9.85 1.28 18.95
C HIS A 97 -9.98 -0.22 18.75
N ALA A 98 -9.35 -1.00 19.63
CA ALA A 98 -9.41 -2.45 19.56
C ALA A 98 -9.63 -3.07 20.94
N VAL A 99 -10.32 -4.21 20.98
CA VAL A 99 -10.64 -4.96 22.19
C VAL A 99 -10.21 -6.41 22.01
N ASP A 100 -9.48 -6.96 22.98
CA ASP A 100 -9.18 -8.39 23.03
C ASP A 100 -10.42 -9.14 23.53
N TYR A 101 -11.05 -9.93 22.66
CA TYR A 101 -12.28 -10.65 22.99
C TYR A 101 -12.07 -11.91 23.81
N ASP A 102 -10.85 -12.43 23.87
CA ASP A 102 -10.57 -13.71 24.51
C ASP A 102 -9.99 -13.53 25.92
N ARG A 103 -9.06 -12.57 26.10
CA ARG A 103 -8.42 -12.28 27.40
C ARG A 103 -8.92 -10.99 28.05
N GLY A 104 -9.62 -10.14 27.31
CA GLY A 104 -9.97 -8.79 27.74
C GLY A 104 -8.77 -7.83 27.65
N GLY A 105 -9.07 -6.54 27.85
CA GLY A 105 -8.12 -5.45 27.58
C GLY A 105 -8.42 -4.75 26.26
N GLU A 106 -7.80 -3.58 26.08
CA GLU A 106 -8.04 -2.72 24.92
C GLU A 106 -6.77 -2.01 24.46
N TRP A 107 -6.71 -1.75 23.17
CA TRP A 107 -5.84 -0.74 22.58
C TRP A 107 -6.67 0.51 22.38
N ALA A 108 -6.44 1.48 23.25
CA ALA A 108 -7.17 2.72 23.29
C ALA A 108 -6.19 3.90 23.29
N GLY A 109 -6.69 5.06 22.91
CA GLY A 109 -5.97 6.33 23.02
C GLY A 109 -6.84 7.40 23.64
N THR A 110 -6.37 8.64 23.58
CA THR A 110 -6.99 9.78 24.27
C THR A 110 -8.00 10.52 23.41
N LEU A 111 -8.13 10.19 22.12
CA LEU A 111 -9.12 10.80 21.24
C LEU A 111 -10.46 10.08 21.37
N TYR A 112 -11.47 10.78 21.90
CA TYR A 112 -12.78 10.19 22.12
C TYR A 112 -13.70 10.33 20.91
N MET A 113 -14.32 9.21 20.50
CA MET A 113 -15.29 9.15 19.42
C MET A 113 -16.47 8.25 19.83
N CYS A 114 -17.52 8.19 18.98
CA CYS A 114 -18.74 7.45 19.28
C CYS A 114 -18.65 5.99 18.79
N THR A 115 -19.09 5.04 19.60
CA THR A 115 -19.21 3.61 19.24
C THR A 115 -20.55 3.04 19.70
N ASP A 116 -20.91 1.88 19.17
CA ASP A 116 -22.10 1.11 19.56
C ASP A 116 -21.70 -0.33 19.96
N ASP A 117 -22.62 -1.11 20.51
CA ASP A 117 -22.41 -2.51 20.92
C ASP A 117 -22.41 -3.50 19.75
N LYS A 118 -23.11 -3.16 18.67
CA LYS A 118 -23.23 -3.98 17.45
C LYS A 118 -22.46 -3.33 16.31
N SER A 119 -22.43 -3.95 15.13
CA SER A 119 -21.91 -3.28 13.93
C SER A 119 -22.61 -1.93 13.69
N PHE A 120 -21.83 -0.90 13.39
CA PHE A 120 -22.25 0.49 13.37
C PHE A 120 -21.46 1.31 12.34
N THR A 121 -22.11 2.38 11.91
CA THR A 121 -21.48 3.55 11.28
C THR A 121 -22.13 4.77 11.92
N VAL A 122 -21.32 5.65 12.51
CA VAL A 122 -21.79 6.85 13.21
C VAL A 122 -21.08 8.07 12.63
N ARG A 123 -21.86 9.08 12.28
CA ARG A 123 -21.36 10.40 11.87
C ARG A 123 -21.26 11.34 13.07
N ASP A 124 -20.26 12.21 13.08
CA ASP A 124 -19.92 13.15 14.14
C ASP A 124 -19.52 12.48 15.47
N THR A 125 -18.57 13.07 16.18
CA THR A 125 -18.04 12.60 17.47
C THR A 125 -18.68 13.30 18.66
N LYS A 126 -19.58 14.26 18.43
CA LYS A 126 -20.22 15.04 19.49
C LYS A 126 -21.36 14.29 20.16
N GLU A 127 -21.49 14.56 21.46
CA GLU A 127 -22.62 14.17 22.32
C GLU A 127 -22.97 12.68 22.26
N CYS A 128 -21.99 11.78 22.09
CA CYS A 128 -22.19 10.33 21.91
C CYS A 128 -23.25 9.76 22.88
N VAL A 129 -23.08 10.01 24.18
CA VAL A 129 -23.96 9.48 25.24
C VAL A 129 -25.39 10.01 25.12
N LYS A 130 -25.58 11.30 24.78
CA LYS A 130 -26.93 11.86 24.59
C LYS A 130 -27.63 11.27 23.36
N ARG A 131 -26.85 10.84 22.38
CA ARG A 131 -27.31 10.20 21.14
C ARG A 131 -27.48 8.68 21.28
N GLY A 132 -27.21 8.11 22.46
CA GLY A 132 -27.33 6.67 22.74
C GLY A 132 -26.07 5.85 22.44
N TYR A 133 -24.97 6.49 22.04
CA TYR A 133 -23.69 5.86 21.77
C TYR A 133 -22.76 5.87 22.98
N LYS A 134 -21.76 5.01 22.96
CA LYS A 134 -20.66 5.03 23.94
C LYS A 134 -19.61 6.06 23.54
N ARG A 135 -18.89 6.58 24.53
CA ARG A 135 -17.73 7.45 24.32
C ARG A 135 -16.47 6.61 24.52
N THR A 136 -15.80 6.26 23.42
CA THR A 136 -14.66 5.33 23.41
C THR A 136 -13.39 6.05 22.97
N GLY A 137 -12.25 5.69 23.57
CA GLY A 137 -10.95 6.26 23.23
C GLY A 137 -10.26 5.50 22.10
N PHE A 138 -9.75 6.24 21.11
CA PHE A 138 -9.04 5.73 19.95
C PHE A 138 -7.59 6.23 19.96
N PHE A 139 -6.66 5.37 19.56
CA PHE A 139 -5.27 5.75 19.31
C PHE A 139 -5.10 6.21 17.87
N GLU A 140 -4.16 7.13 17.65
CA GLU A 140 -3.89 7.71 16.34
C GLU A 140 -2.89 6.85 15.56
N VAL A 141 -3.16 6.72 14.26
CA VAL A 141 -2.28 6.10 13.27
C VAL A 141 -1.96 7.16 12.23
N ASP A 142 -0.69 7.57 12.17
CA ASP A 142 -0.15 8.43 11.11
C ASP A 142 0.27 7.57 9.92
N THR A 143 -0.42 7.72 8.79
CA THR A 143 -0.10 7.02 7.54
C THR A 143 0.92 7.77 6.69
N GLY A 144 1.36 8.97 7.11
CA GLY A 144 2.30 9.78 6.34
C GLY A 144 1.75 10.26 4.99
N GLU A 145 0.43 10.34 4.82
CA GLU A 145 -0.25 10.63 3.54
C GLU A 145 -0.12 9.53 2.47
N GLU A 146 0.28 8.33 2.88
CA GLU A 146 0.30 7.18 1.99
C GLU A 146 -1.11 6.78 1.54
N ARG A 147 -1.18 6.27 0.31
CA ARG A 147 -2.45 5.91 -0.35
C ARG A 147 -3.04 4.61 0.17
N ASP A 148 -2.24 3.82 0.86
CA ASP A 148 -2.58 2.56 1.51
C ASP A 148 -1.71 2.38 2.75
N TRP A 149 -2.22 1.63 3.73
CA TRP A 149 -1.51 1.44 4.99
C TRP A 149 -1.92 0.14 5.67
N THR A 150 -0.98 -0.46 6.40
CA THR A 150 -1.26 -1.65 7.22
C THR A 150 -0.84 -1.41 8.65
N VAL A 151 -1.83 -1.40 9.55
CA VAL A 151 -1.60 -1.37 11.00
C VAL A 151 -1.32 -2.79 11.48
N ARG A 152 -0.32 -2.95 12.34
CA ARG A 152 0.02 -4.23 12.98
C ARG A 152 -0.28 -4.10 14.46
N LEU A 153 -1.27 -4.87 14.91
CA LEU A 153 -1.65 -4.89 16.32
C LEU A 153 -0.90 -6.00 17.04
N THR A 154 -0.15 -5.64 18.07
CA THR A 154 0.62 -6.55 18.94
C THR A 154 0.06 -6.54 20.36
N ASP A 155 0.36 -7.58 21.15
CA ASP A 155 -0.14 -7.67 22.52
C ASP A 155 0.23 -6.42 23.35
N PRO A 156 -0.70 -5.84 24.13
CA PRO A 156 -0.48 -4.60 24.86
C PRO A 156 0.57 -4.75 25.97
N GLU A 157 0.85 -5.97 26.41
CA GLU A 157 1.93 -6.30 27.37
C GLU A 157 3.33 -5.94 26.82
N GLY A 158 3.48 -5.74 25.51
CA GLY A 158 4.72 -5.34 24.86
C GLY A 158 4.99 -3.83 24.83
N GLU A 159 3.97 -2.98 24.94
CA GLU A 159 4.12 -1.51 24.81
C GLU A 159 4.25 -0.79 26.15
N ALA A 160 3.87 -1.41 27.26
CA ALA A 160 3.93 -0.83 28.61
C ALA A 160 5.35 -0.67 29.20
N LYS A 161 6.43 -0.79 28.40
CA LYS A 161 7.82 -0.72 28.88
C LYS A 161 8.78 0.17 28.09
N SER A 162 8.30 1.08 27.25
CA SER A 162 9.18 2.06 26.62
C SER A 162 8.59 3.47 26.64
N GLN A 163 8.59 4.08 27.81
CA GLN A 163 8.72 5.53 27.95
C GLN A 163 9.36 5.89 29.28
#